data_AF-E1L9T5-F1
#
_entry.id   AF-E1L9T5-F1
#
_cell.length_a   1.000
_cell.length_b   1.000
_cell.length_c   1.000
_cell.angle_alpha   90.00
_cell.angle_beta   90.00
_cell.angle_gamma   90.00
#
_symmetry.space_group_name_H-M   'P 1'
#
loop_
_entity.id
_entity.type
_entity.pdbx_description
1 polymer ?
#
loop_
_entity_poly.entity_id
_entity_poly.type
_entity_poly.pdbx_seq_one_letter_code
_entity_poly.pdbx_strand_id
1 'polypeptide(L)'
;MKLPIALVLAGLSIVSSVAYGASPEHATPKSIVASQADALSVLPEQYKSYATKMNTVVKDTKHGYTFTIPWRVNDGVMIDMDVRSESEHIQGYSFNLSGPNQDDAYTVSFTKRNNTPQGNVSQKVWNTTWYDVPIKGMTDEEYLRIWRQHSNVFDTNDIVGGFFPKKGAQAARWSRTTPKSYAEMTSTEKVHSIFEAEFIMEKDPTHRYNLVSTYPPIQAKFMEQGLMETTVPSFSLLDTKKTGSTLNNVKKLLTGSSDINVAEGLKFISPKGFTRINDPKKITFTKDKIRLDIESFSVPVQAVSSAMPTMMGKQMLGDQYVKSLVDVNKATIERYETHIIDGSVMFYVAGTMKNPEVADTNTAETVTFGATIILGNNGNVGVARMIAPISTVLTTPELIDILDGFKLTNSLNINNSSQVL
;
A
#
# COMPACT_ATOMS: atom_id res chain seq x y z
N MET A 1 2.06 39.16 3.59
CA MET A 1 1.63 38.44 4.81
C MET A 1 1.73 36.96 4.51
N LYS A 2 2.62 36.22 5.17
CA LYS A 2 2.95 34.82 4.82
C LYS A 2 1.93 33.88 5.47
N LEU A 3 1.15 33.17 4.67
CA LEU A 3 0.43 31.98 5.13
C LEU A 3 1.18 30.73 4.66
N PRO A 4 1.95 30.06 5.52
CA PRO A 4 2.41 28.71 5.25
C PRO A 4 1.20 27.75 5.29
N ILE A 5 1.30 26.65 4.52
CA ILE A 5 0.34 25.53 4.45
C ILE A 5 -0.06 24.99 5.84
N ALA A 6 0.73 25.28 6.87
CA ALA A 6 0.46 24.97 8.27
C ALA A 6 -0.85 25.55 8.85
N LEU A 7 -1.40 26.66 8.31
CA LEU A 7 -2.58 27.30 8.93
C LEU A 7 -3.93 26.71 8.51
N VAL A 8 -4.01 25.92 7.43
CA VAL A 8 -5.29 25.33 6.97
C VAL A 8 -5.60 24.00 7.65
N LEU A 9 -4.57 23.26 8.10
CA LEU A 9 -4.76 22.00 8.85
C LEU A 9 -5.12 22.21 10.34
N ALA A 10 -4.95 23.42 10.88
CA ALA A 10 -5.23 23.73 12.28
C ALA A 10 -6.74 23.90 12.60
N GLY A 11 -7.62 23.85 11.59
CA GLY A 11 -9.08 24.03 11.71
C GLY A 11 -9.91 22.75 11.91
N LEU A 12 -9.28 21.60 12.14
CA LEU A 12 -9.95 20.30 12.26
C LEU A 12 -10.68 20.15 13.61
N SER A 13 -11.94 20.60 13.69
CA SER A 13 -12.91 20.08 14.65
C SER A 13 -13.54 18.82 14.06
N ILE A 14 -12.96 17.65 14.34
CA ILE A 14 -13.54 16.37 13.95
C ILE A 14 -14.68 16.06 14.91
N VAL A 15 -15.91 16.10 14.41
CA VAL A 15 -17.09 15.74 15.21
C VAL A 15 -17.06 14.23 15.43
N SER A 16 -16.77 13.84 16.67
CA SER A 16 -16.77 12.46 17.13
C SER A 16 -18.19 11.95 17.41
N SER A 17 -18.51 10.75 16.92
CA SER A 17 -19.47 9.88 17.57
C SER A 17 -19.08 8.40 17.37
N VAL A 18 -18.49 7.82 18.42
CA VAL A 18 -18.30 6.36 18.53
C VAL A 18 -19.44 5.83 19.39
N ALA A 19 -20.13 4.81 18.90
CA ALA A 19 -20.99 3.95 19.72
C ALA A 19 -20.65 2.49 19.41
N TYR A 20 -20.09 1.80 20.41
CA TYR A 20 -19.99 0.34 20.48
C TYR A 20 -21.32 -0.23 20.97
N GLY A 21 -21.80 -1.30 20.33
CA GLY A 21 -22.99 -2.07 20.73
C GLY A 21 -23.17 -3.31 19.85
N ALA A 22 -23.52 -4.41 20.48
CA ALA A 22 -23.46 -5.82 20.04
C ALA A 22 -24.30 -6.27 18.81
N SER A 23 -23.92 -7.46 18.30
CA SER A 23 -24.68 -8.48 17.54
C SER A 23 -24.82 -8.37 16.00
N PRO A 24 -25.08 -9.51 15.31
CA PRO A 24 -24.52 -9.82 14.00
C PRO A 24 -25.50 -9.45 12.88
N GLU A 25 -25.16 -8.38 12.19
CA GLU A 25 -25.48 -8.24 10.78
C GLU A 25 -24.12 -8.08 10.08
N HIS A 26 -23.89 -8.82 9.01
CA HIS A 26 -22.77 -8.55 8.10
C HIS A 26 -23.04 -7.22 7.35
N ALA A 27 -23.09 -6.13 8.12
CA ALA A 27 -23.02 -4.77 7.64
C ALA A 27 -21.56 -4.50 7.24
N THR A 28 -21.37 -3.73 6.17
CA THR A 28 -20.04 -3.20 5.82
C THR A 28 -19.37 -2.66 7.08
N PRO A 29 -18.07 -2.93 7.33
CA PRO A 29 -17.35 -2.24 8.38
C PRO A 29 -17.57 -0.73 8.25
N LYS A 30 -18.10 -0.10 9.31
CA LYS A 30 -18.40 1.35 9.35
C LYS A 30 -17.21 2.22 8.91
N SER A 31 -15.98 1.69 9.01
CA SER A 31 -14.73 2.32 8.57
C SER A 31 -14.59 2.47 7.04
N ILE A 32 -15.11 1.54 6.24
CA ILE A 32 -15.04 1.59 4.76
C ILE A 32 -15.92 2.72 4.21
N VAL A 33 -17.18 2.77 4.68
CA VAL A 33 -18.16 3.79 4.28
C VAL A 33 -17.70 5.17 4.69
N ALA A 34 -17.21 5.32 5.93
CA ALA A 34 -16.69 6.59 6.44
C ALA A 34 -15.49 7.08 5.62
N SER A 35 -14.49 6.23 5.37
CA SER A 35 -13.31 6.60 4.57
C SER A 35 -13.66 7.11 3.16
N GLN A 36 -14.58 6.43 2.46
CA GLN A 36 -15.02 6.90 1.15
C GLN A 36 -15.82 8.20 1.22
N ALA A 37 -16.76 8.32 2.16
CA ALA A 37 -17.58 9.52 2.34
C ALA A 37 -16.72 10.74 2.69
N ASP A 38 -15.76 10.56 3.59
CA ASP A 38 -14.80 11.59 4.00
C ASP A 38 -13.94 12.01 2.79
N ALA A 39 -13.38 11.06 2.04
CA ALA A 39 -12.62 11.35 0.84
C ALA A 39 -13.45 12.14 -0.20
N LEU A 40 -14.70 11.74 -0.44
CA LEU A 40 -15.61 12.44 -1.36
C LEU A 40 -16.00 13.84 -0.87
N SER A 41 -15.99 14.07 0.44
CA SER A 41 -16.28 15.38 1.04
C SER A 41 -15.09 16.34 1.01
N VAL A 42 -13.86 15.80 1.02
CA VAL A 42 -12.61 16.57 1.13
C VAL A 42 -11.96 16.80 -0.23
N LEU A 43 -11.87 15.75 -1.06
CA LEU A 43 -11.15 15.82 -2.33
C LEU A 43 -11.82 16.81 -3.29
N PRO A 44 -11.04 17.64 -4.01
CA PRO A 44 -11.56 18.45 -5.10
C PRO A 44 -12.29 17.59 -6.16
N GLU A 45 -13.29 18.18 -6.82
CA GLU A 45 -14.20 17.46 -7.74
C GLU A 45 -13.46 16.59 -8.76
N GLN A 46 -12.43 17.16 -9.40
CA GLN A 46 -11.63 16.47 -10.42
C GLN A 46 -10.78 15.30 -9.89
N TYR A 47 -10.67 15.15 -8.57
CA TYR A 47 -9.86 14.13 -7.89
C TYR A 47 -10.69 13.16 -7.05
N LYS A 48 -12.03 13.22 -7.11
CA LYS A 48 -12.92 12.31 -6.38
C LYS A 48 -12.77 10.83 -6.75
N SER A 49 -12.22 10.53 -7.93
CA SER A 49 -11.92 9.14 -8.33
C SER A 49 -10.95 8.46 -7.35
N TYR A 50 -10.06 9.21 -6.68
CA TYR A 50 -9.13 8.69 -5.68
C TYR A 50 -9.81 8.19 -4.39
N ALA A 51 -11.11 8.45 -4.18
CA ALA A 51 -11.87 7.84 -3.10
C ALA A 51 -12.02 6.31 -3.26
N THR A 52 -11.84 5.79 -4.48
CA THR A 52 -11.90 4.35 -4.79
C THR A 52 -10.68 3.86 -5.57
N LYS A 53 -10.26 4.59 -6.61
CA LYS A 53 -9.15 4.23 -7.50
C LYS A 53 -7.90 5.03 -7.14
N MET A 54 -7.05 4.45 -6.29
CA MET A 54 -5.78 5.04 -5.87
C MET A 54 -4.75 3.92 -5.79
N ASN A 55 -3.57 4.10 -6.39
CA ASN A 55 -2.52 3.11 -6.21
C ASN A 55 -2.07 3.10 -4.75
N THR A 56 -2.03 1.92 -4.15
CA THR A 56 -1.35 1.68 -2.88
C THR A 56 -0.11 0.83 -3.15
N VAL A 57 1.05 1.44 -3.03
CA VAL A 57 2.36 0.81 -3.22
C VAL A 57 2.84 0.28 -1.88
N VAL A 58 3.12 -1.02 -1.80
CA VAL A 58 3.69 -1.66 -0.61
C VAL A 58 5.14 -2.01 -0.91
N LYS A 59 6.06 -1.54 -0.06
CA LYS A 59 7.49 -1.88 -0.11
C LYS A 59 7.91 -2.44 1.24
N ASP A 60 8.14 -3.75 1.27
CA ASP A 60 8.59 -4.46 2.45
C ASP A 60 10.07 -4.80 2.31
N THR A 61 10.91 -3.95 2.90
CA THR A 61 12.35 -4.12 2.86
C THR A 61 12.84 -5.21 3.83
N LYS A 62 12.07 -5.47 4.91
CA LYS A 62 12.34 -6.56 5.86
C LYS A 62 12.20 -7.93 5.19
N HIS A 63 11.16 -8.12 4.40
CA HIS A 63 10.83 -9.41 3.77
C HIS A 63 11.20 -9.49 2.28
N GLY A 64 11.66 -8.37 1.71
CA GLY A 64 12.37 -8.32 0.43
C GLY A 64 11.46 -8.29 -0.80
N TYR A 65 10.29 -7.67 -0.73
CA TYR A 65 9.38 -7.57 -1.87
C TYR A 65 8.64 -6.23 -1.95
N THR A 66 8.07 -5.96 -3.12
CA THR A 66 7.14 -4.85 -3.34
C THR A 66 6.03 -5.27 -4.28
N PHE A 67 4.85 -4.66 -4.11
CA PHE A 67 3.70 -4.82 -5.00
C PHE A 67 2.81 -3.56 -4.92
N THR A 68 1.91 -3.39 -5.89
CA THR A 68 0.96 -2.29 -5.94
C THR A 68 -0.45 -2.82 -6.09
N ILE A 69 -1.39 -2.33 -5.27
CA ILE A 69 -2.83 -2.55 -5.48
C ILE A 69 -3.46 -1.28 -6.07
N PRO A 70 -4.36 -1.37 -7.07
CA PRO A 70 -4.92 -0.20 -7.75
C PRO A 70 -6.11 0.44 -7.00
N TRP A 71 -6.22 0.22 -5.70
CA TRP A 71 -7.34 0.69 -4.89
C TRP A 71 -6.90 1.38 -3.60
N ARG A 72 -7.76 2.28 -3.16
CA ARG A 72 -7.67 2.89 -1.84
C ARG A 72 -7.90 1.86 -0.75
N VAL A 73 -7.05 1.89 0.28
CA VAL A 73 -7.08 0.97 1.42
C VAL A 73 -7.79 1.61 2.61
N ASN A 74 -8.91 1.09 3.06
CA ASN A 74 -9.64 1.66 4.21
C ASN A 74 -9.04 1.27 5.55
N ASP A 75 -8.48 0.07 5.62
CA ASP A 75 -7.83 -0.47 6.79
C ASP A 75 -6.83 -1.54 6.36
N GLY A 76 -5.82 -1.78 7.18
CA GLY A 76 -4.82 -2.77 6.88
C GLY A 76 -4.07 -3.29 8.09
N VAL A 77 -3.58 -4.51 7.94
CA VAL A 77 -2.84 -5.22 8.98
C VAL A 77 -1.62 -5.85 8.35
N MET A 78 -0.46 -5.64 8.96
CA MET A 78 0.74 -6.42 8.69
C MET A 78 0.64 -7.74 9.45
N ILE A 79 0.76 -8.85 8.71
CA ILE A 79 0.70 -10.22 9.22
C ILE A 79 2.13 -10.69 9.47
N ASP A 80 2.39 -11.26 10.64
CA ASP A 80 3.64 -11.95 10.99
C ASP A 80 3.28 -13.00 12.06
N MET A 81 3.06 -14.26 11.65
CA MET A 81 2.57 -15.31 12.54
C MET A 81 3.05 -16.71 12.16
N ASP A 82 3.29 -17.52 13.18
CA ASP A 82 3.45 -18.97 13.02
C ASP A 82 2.09 -19.64 12.84
N VAL A 83 1.98 -20.52 11.85
CA VAL A 83 0.77 -21.31 11.60
C VAL A 83 1.06 -22.78 11.85
N ARG A 84 0.10 -23.47 12.49
CA ARG A 84 0.21 -24.91 12.80
C ARG A 84 0.13 -25.82 11.56
N SER A 85 0.12 -25.26 10.35
CA SER A 85 0.04 -25.98 9.08
C SER A 85 1.41 -26.15 8.43
N GLU A 86 1.46 -26.84 7.29
CA GLU A 86 2.67 -27.06 6.47
C GLU A 86 3.44 -25.79 6.09
N SER A 87 2.83 -24.62 6.21
CA SER A 87 3.44 -23.34 5.88
C SER A 87 4.38 -22.80 6.95
N GLU A 88 4.37 -23.36 8.17
CA GLU A 88 5.14 -23.01 9.39
C GLU A 88 5.03 -21.54 9.84
N HIS A 89 5.27 -20.59 8.94
CA HIS A 89 5.29 -19.16 9.17
C HIS A 89 4.71 -18.38 7.97
N ILE A 90 3.86 -17.38 8.25
CA ILE A 90 3.23 -16.50 7.26
C ILE A 90 3.50 -15.04 7.62
N GLN A 91 3.96 -14.28 6.63
CA GLN A 91 4.21 -12.85 6.74
C GLN A 91 3.54 -12.12 5.59
N GLY A 92 3.06 -10.89 5.79
CA GLY A 92 2.41 -10.18 4.70
C GLY A 92 1.58 -8.98 5.12
N TYR A 93 0.62 -8.65 4.26
CA TYR A 93 -0.31 -7.55 4.46
C TYR A 93 -1.71 -8.02 4.10
N SER A 94 -2.71 -7.61 4.86
CA SER A 94 -4.12 -7.77 4.52
C SER A 94 -4.81 -6.42 4.61
N PHE A 95 -5.64 -6.12 3.62
CA PHE A 95 -6.29 -4.83 3.42
C PHE A 95 -7.78 -4.98 3.19
N ASN A 96 -8.53 -4.06 3.78
CA ASN A 96 -9.89 -3.73 3.37
C ASN A 96 -9.83 -2.60 2.34
N LEU A 97 -10.58 -2.71 1.25
CA LEU A 97 -10.49 -1.79 0.11
C LEU A 97 -11.75 -0.94 -0.03
N SER A 98 -11.58 0.22 -0.68
CA SER A 98 -12.71 1.00 -1.19
C SER A 98 -13.16 0.41 -2.53
N GLY A 99 -14.24 -0.35 -2.50
CA GLY A 99 -14.86 -0.87 -3.71
C GLY A 99 -15.87 0.09 -4.35
N PRO A 100 -16.44 -0.28 -5.51
CA PRO A 100 -17.45 0.50 -6.23
C PRO A 100 -18.77 0.64 -5.46
N ASN A 101 -19.06 -0.31 -4.57
CA ASN A 101 -20.22 -0.29 -3.68
C ASN A 101 -19.75 -0.18 -2.23
N GLN A 102 -20.42 0.66 -1.46
CA GLN A 102 -20.12 0.87 -0.04
C GLN A 102 -20.73 -0.22 0.85
N ASP A 103 -21.69 -0.99 0.34
CA ASP A 103 -22.36 -2.04 1.13
C ASP A 103 -21.67 -3.41 1.05
N ASP A 104 -20.61 -3.50 0.26
CA ASP A 104 -19.94 -4.76 -0.08
C ASP A 104 -18.53 -4.83 0.52
N ALA A 105 -18.10 -6.05 0.86
CA ALA A 105 -16.77 -6.29 1.39
C ALA A 105 -15.78 -6.59 0.26
N TYR A 106 -14.68 -5.82 0.22
CA TYR A 106 -13.58 -6.02 -0.71
C TYR A 106 -12.30 -6.14 0.09
N THR A 107 -11.60 -7.27 -0.05
CA THR A 107 -10.33 -7.49 0.65
C THR A 107 -9.26 -7.93 -0.31
N VAL A 108 -8.01 -7.57 0.01
CA VAL A 108 -6.82 -8.09 -0.64
C VAL A 108 -5.78 -8.41 0.42
N SER A 109 -5.23 -9.61 0.38
CA SER A 109 -4.12 -10.07 1.20
C SER A 109 -2.97 -10.47 0.30
N PHE A 110 -1.75 -10.06 0.65
CA PHE A 110 -0.53 -10.49 -0.01
C PHE A 110 0.41 -11.05 1.06
N THR A 111 0.73 -12.33 0.94
CA THR A 111 1.55 -13.04 1.94
C THR A 111 2.72 -13.78 1.31
N LYS A 112 3.80 -13.87 2.08
CA LYS A 112 4.95 -14.73 1.90
C LYS A 112 4.85 -15.85 2.94
N ARG A 113 5.00 -17.09 2.51
CA ARG A 113 4.98 -18.28 3.38
C ARG A 113 6.11 -19.23 3.03
N ASN A 114 6.54 -20.05 4.00
CA ASN A 114 7.52 -21.10 3.73
C ASN A 114 6.94 -22.09 2.72
N ASN A 115 7.82 -22.60 1.86
CA ASN A 115 7.50 -23.59 0.84
C ASN A 115 8.40 -24.81 1.02
N THR A 116 8.29 -25.42 2.20
CA THR A 116 9.08 -26.59 2.61
C THR A 116 8.56 -27.85 1.91
N PRO A 117 9.41 -28.59 1.18
CA PRO A 117 9.02 -29.86 0.56
C PRO A 117 8.58 -30.88 1.61
N GLN A 118 7.52 -31.64 1.30
CA GLN A 118 7.06 -32.75 2.11
C GLN A 118 7.74 -34.07 1.69
N GLY A 119 8.08 -34.92 2.65
CA GLY A 119 8.74 -36.21 2.40
C GLY A 119 10.15 -36.09 1.79
N ASN A 120 10.58 -37.11 1.05
CA ASN A 120 11.91 -37.15 0.40
C ASN A 120 11.93 -36.47 -0.98
N VAL A 121 11.20 -35.37 -1.16
CA VAL A 121 11.11 -34.63 -2.43
C VAL A 121 12.07 -33.45 -2.43
N SER A 122 12.84 -33.27 -3.50
CA SER A 122 13.72 -32.10 -3.64
C SER A 122 12.91 -30.81 -3.87
N GLN A 123 13.42 -29.66 -3.40
CA GLN A 123 12.79 -28.34 -3.63
C GLN A 123 12.46 -28.08 -5.11
N LYS A 124 13.35 -28.49 -6.02
CA LYS A 124 13.15 -28.30 -7.46
C LYS A 124 11.92 -29.06 -7.97
N VAL A 125 11.77 -30.32 -7.55
CA VAL A 125 10.60 -31.13 -7.94
C VAL A 125 9.35 -30.54 -7.30
N TRP A 126 9.38 -30.28 -5.98
CA TRP A 126 8.27 -29.67 -5.24
C TRP A 126 7.73 -28.39 -5.89
N ASN A 127 8.62 -27.52 -6.35
CA ASN A 127 8.26 -26.23 -6.97
C ASN A 127 7.70 -26.37 -8.39
N THR A 128 7.85 -27.52 -9.03
CA THR A 128 7.51 -27.73 -10.44
C THR A 128 6.45 -28.82 -10.64
N THR A 129 5.79 -29.24 -9.56
CA THR A 129 4.73 -30.24 -9.56
C THR A 129 3.46 -29.73 -8.90
N TRP A 130 2.32 -30.22 -9.36
CA TRP A 130 1.01 -30.05 -8.74
C TRP A 130 0.44 -31.44 -8.45
N TYR A 131 0.28 -31.78 -7.16
CA TYR A 131 -0.02 -33.16 -6.72
C TYR A 131 0.89 -34.19 -7.40
N ASP A 132 2.21 -33.96 -7.33
CA ASP A 132 3.27 -34.79 -7.95
C ASP A 132 3.25 -34.88 -9.48
N VAL A 133 2.36 -34.15 -10.17
CA VAL A 133 2.33 -34.07 -11.64
C VAL A 133 3.10 -32.84 -12.12
N PRO A 134 4.05 -32.97 -13.08
CA PRO A 134 4.79 -31.82 -13.60
C PRO A 134 3.87 -30.73 -14.18
N ILE A 135 4.06 -29.48 -13.77
CA ILE A 135 3.24 -28.34 -14.23
C ILE A 135 3.59 -27.88 -15.66
N LYS A 136 4.79 -28.22 -16.15
CA LYS A 136 5.26 -27.75 -17.45
C LYS A 136 4.44 -28.39 -18.57
N GLY A 137 3.73 -27.56 -19.33
CA GLY A 137 2.88 -28.01 -20.44
C GLY A 137 1.50 -28.48 -20.03
N MET A 138 1.15 -28.37 -18.75
CA MET A 138 -0.19 -28.69 -18.24
C MET A 138 -1.21 -27.65 -18.72
N THR A 139 -2.37 -28.10 -19.22
CA THR A 139 -3.48 -27.19 -19.55
C THR A 139 -4.29 -26.81 -18.33
N ASP A 140 -5.12 -25.76 -18.43
CA ASP A 140 -6.01 -25.35 -17.35
C ASP A 140 -7.04 -26.44 -17.02
N GLU A 141 -7.52 -27.20 -18.01
CA GLU A 141 -8.41 -28.35 -17.79
C GLU A 141 -7.71 -29.47 -17.01
N GLU A 142 -6.45 -29.77 -17.35
CA GLU A 142 -5.67 -30.78 -16.63
C GLU A 142 -5.40 -30.34 -15.18
N TYR A 143 -5.06 -29.06 -14.98
CA TYR A 143 -4.87 -28.47 -13.65
C TYR A 143 -6.12 -28.62 -12.77
N LEU A 144 -7.28 -28.24 -13.30
CA LEU A 144 -8.56 -28.33 -12.59
C LEU A 144 -9.00 -29.79 -12.37
N ARG A 145 -8.75 -30.67 -13.35
CA ARG A 145 -9.04 -32.11 -13.22
C ARG A 145 -8.23 -32.74 -12.09
N ILE A 146 -6.94 -32.48 -12.02
CA ILE A 146 -6.07 -32.98 -10.94
C ILE A 146 -6.55 -32.42 -9.62
N TRP A 147 -6.78 -31.11 -9.50
CA TRP A 147 -7.26 -30.53 -8.24
C TRP A 147 -8.58 -31.15 -7.76
N ARG A 148 -9.53 -31.38 -8.67
CA ARG A 148 -10.80 -32.02 -8.36
C ARG A 148 -10.66 -33.45 -7.83
N GLN A 149 -9.62 -34.18 -8.23
CA GLN A 149 -9.35 -35.53 -7.72
C GLN A 149 -8.83 -35.53 -6.28
N HIS A 150 -8.27 -34.40 -5.82
CA HIS A 150 -7.59 -34.28 -4.53
C HIS A 150 -8.29 -33.32 -3.56
N SER A 151 -9.42 -32.72 -3.92
CA SER A 151 -10.15 -31.77 -3.07
C SER A 151 -11.66 -31.82 -3.27
N ASN A 152 -12.40 -31.78 -2.17
CA ASN A 152 -13.86 -31.70 -2.13
C ASN A 152 -14.40 -30.27 -2.32
N VAL A 153 -13.53 -29.27 -2.50
CA VAL A 153 -13.95 -27.86 -2.66
C VAL A 153 -14.88 -27.64 -3.86
N PHE A 154 -14.81 -28.49 -4.88
CA PHE A 154 -15.65 -28.44 -6.09
C PHE A 154 -17.09 -28.90 -5.87
N ASP A 155 -17.40 -29.53 -4.73
CA ASP A 155 -18.74 -30.03 -4.44
C ASP A 155 -19.71 -28.85 -4.24
N THR A 156 -19.27 -27.82 -3.51
CA THR A 156 -20.06 -26.63 -3.16
C THR A 156 -19.68 -25.37 -3.91
N ASN A 157 -18.60 -25.40 -4.69
CA ASN A 157 -18.09 -24.22 -5.41
C ASN A 157 -17.90 -24.46 -6.90
N ASP A 158 -18.14 -23.41 -7.67
CA ASP A 158 -17.69 -23.28 -9.04
C ASP A 158 -16.29 -22.66 -9.04
N ILE A 159 -15.34 -23.39 -9.63
CA ILE A 159 -13.93 -23.02 -9.63
C ILE A 159 -13.43 -22.96 -11.06
N VAL A 160 -12.83 -21.81 -11.39
CA VAL A 160 -12.03 -21.61 -12.60
C VAL A 160 -10.61 -21.25 -12.18
N GLY A 161 -9.63 -21.54 -13.02
CA GLY A 161 -8.24 -21.29 -12.67
C GLY A 161 -7.29 -22.04 -13.58
N GLY A 162 -6.01 -21.78 -13.39
CA GLY A 162 -4.99 -22.28 -14.29
C GLY A 162 -3.61 -21.74 -14.00
N PHE A 163 -2.70 -21.97 -14.94
CA PHE A 163 -1.36 -21.41 -14.88
C PHE A 163 -1.30 -20.08 -15.64
N PHE A 164 -0.43 -19.18 -15.21
CA PHE A 164 -0.20 -17.94 -15.93
C PHE A 164 1.29 -17.58 -15.98
N PRO A 165 1.76 -16.87 -17.02
CA PRO A 165 3.15 -16.47 -17.11
C PRO A 165 3.47 -15.38 -16.09
N LYS A 166 4.39 -15.64 -15.17
CA LYS A 166 5.00 -14.63 -14.29
C LYS A 166 6.51 -14.61 -14.50
N LYS A 167 7.04 -13.46 -14.91
CA LYS A 167 8.48 -13.27 -15.14
C LYS A 167 9.27 -13.61 -13.87
N GLY A 168 10.24 -14.52 -14.01
CA GLY A 168 11.13 -14.95 -12.91
C GLY A 168 10.48 -15.89 -11.89
N ALA A 169 9.30 -16.45 -12.19
CA ALA A 169 8.67 -17.48 -11.39
C ALA A 169 8.90 -18.88 -11.98
N GLN A 170 9.11 -19.87 -11.11
CA GLN A 170 9.17 -21.30 -11.47
C GLN A 170 7.77 -21.87 -11.71
N ALA A 171 6.80 -21.37 -10.95
CA ALA A 171 5.40 -21.73 -11.02
C ALA A 171 4.57 -20.50 -10.66
N ALA A 172 3.49 -20.28 -11.40
CA ALA A 172 2.51 -19.24 -11.11
C ALA A 172 1.12 -19.72 -11.55
N ARG A 173 0.17 -19.66 -10.63
CA ARG A 173 -1.17 -20.20 -10.79
C ARG A 173 -2.20 -19.29 -10.17
N TRP A 174 -3.42 -19.38 -10.66
CA TRP A 174 -4.52 -18.62 -10.14
C TRP A 174 -5.78 -19.46 -10.08
N SER A 175 -6.71 -19.05 -9.24
CA SER A 175 -8.06 -19.61 -9.21
C SER A 175 -9.05 -18.57 -8.71
N ARG A 176 -10.28 -18.73 -9.17
CA ARG A 176 -11.44 -18.05 -8.61
C ARG A 176 -12.45 -19.09 -8.18
N THR A 177 -12.80 -19.04 -6.90
CA THR A 177 -13.80 -19.90 -6.26
C THR A 177 -15.05 -19.08 -6.01
N THR A 178 -16.19 -19.54 -6.52
CA THR A 178 -17.50 -18.91 -6.30
C THR A 178 -18.48 -19.95 -5.75
N PRO A 179 -19.15 -19.71 -4.62
CA PRO A 179 -20.16 -20.64 -4.10
C PRO A 179 -21.28 -20.89 -5.10
N LYS A 180 -21.67 -22.16 -5.31
CA LYS A 180 -22.77 -22.52 -6.22
C LYS A 180 -24.12 -21.92 -5.81
N SER A 181 -24.30 -21.69 -4.52
CA SER A 181 -25.49 -21.01 -3.98
C SER A 181 -25.71 -19.60 -4.53
N TYR A 182 -24.67 -18.97 -5.10
CA TYR A 182 -24.81 -17.73 -5.85
C TYR A 182 -25.57 -17.94 -7.18
N ALA A 183 -25.10 -18.88 -8.00
CA ALA A 183 -25.68 -19.17 -9.31
C ALA A 183 -27.08 -19.78 -9.19
N GLU A 184 -27.28 -20.61 -8.16
CA GLU A 184 -28.56 -21.24 -7.84
C GLU A 184 -29.54 -20.29 -7.13
N MET A 185 -29.08 -19.10 -6.72
CA MET A 185 -29.86 -18.12 -5.94
C MET A 185 -30.51 -18.71 -4.68
N THR A 186 -29.84 -19.66 -4.03
CA THR A 186 -30.35 -20.41 -2.88
C THR A 186 -29.93 -19.82 -1.53
N SER A 187 -28.96 -18.90 -1.52
CA SER A 187 -28.47 -18.24 -0.30
C SER A 187 -29.30 -17.02 0.08
N THR A 188 -29.70 -16.92 1.35
CA THR A 188 -30.22 -15.67 1.95
C THR A 188 -29.11 -14.75 2.47
N GLU A 189 -27.86 -15.24 2.50
CA GLU A 189 -26.68 -14.50 2.95
C GLU A 189 -25.85 -13.95 1.78
N LYS A 190 -25.07 -12.89 2.05
CA LYS A 190 -24.11 -12.33 1.09
C LYS A 190 -23.00 -13.35 0.80
N VAL A 191 -23.00 -13.86 -0.42
CA VAL A 191 -21.95 -14.75 -0.94
C VAL A 191 -20.82 -13.94 -1.56
N HIS A 192 -19.59 -14.44 -1.43
CA HIS A 192 -18.39 -13.82 -1.97
C HIS A 192 -17.62 -14.80 -2.84
N SER A 193 -17.03 -14.29 -3.93
CA SER A 193 -15.98 -14.98 -4.66
C SER A 193 -14.64 -14.76 -3.99
N ILE A 194 -13.77 -15.76 -4.08
CA ILE A 194 -12.38 -15.68 -3.65
C ILE A 194 -11.50 -15.85 -4.89
N PHE A 195 -10.66 -14.85 -5.17
CA PHE A 195 -9.58 -14.94 -6.12
C PHE A 195 -8.27 -15.25 -5.39
N GLU A 196 -7.51 -16.20 -5.89
CA GLU A 196 -6.17 -16.51 -5.41
C GLU A 196 -5.20 -16.49 -6.58
N ALA A 197 -4.06 -15.84 -6.40
CA ALA A 197 -2.89 -16.02 -7.26
C ALA A 197 -1.71 -16.43 -6.39
N GLU A 198 -0.98 -17.44 -6.83
CA GLU A 198 0.16 -17.97 -6.11
C GLU A 198 1.34 -18.12 -7.06
N PHE A 199 2.53 -17.73 -6.61
CA PHE A 199 3.74 -17.91 -7.40
C PHE A 199 4.97 -18.18 -6.53
N ILE A 200 5.88 -18.97 -7.08
CA ILE A 200 7.18 -19.34 -6.48
C ILE A 200 8.27 -18.74 -7.36
N MET A 201 9.09 -17.86 -6.80
CA MET A 201 10.11 -17.14 -7.56
C MET A 201 11.37 -17.98 -7.75
N GLU A 202 12.03 -17.89 -8.90
CA GLU A 202 13.32 -18.55 -9.15
C GLU A 202 14.41 -18.08 -8.18
N LYS A 203 14.41 -16.78 -7.84
CA LYS A 203 15.39 -16.17 -6.95
C LYS A 203 15.09 -16.39 -5.46
N ASP A 204 13.88 -16.85 -5.12
CA ASP A 204 13.46 -17.19 -3.76
C ASP A 204 12.65 -18.51 -3.75
N PRO A 205 13.30 -19.67 -4.00
CA PRO A 205 12.62 -20.93 -4.25
C PRO A 205 12.02 -21.60 -3.00
N THR A 206 12.44 -21.16 -1.81
CA THR A 206 12.01 -21.72 -0.51
C THR A 206 10.77 -21.02 0.04
N HIS A 207 10.26 -20.01 -0.68
CA HIS A 207 9.07 -19.28 -0.29
C HIS A 207 8.05 -19.26 -1.43
N ARG A 208 6.80 -19.11 -1.02
CA ARG A 208 5.66 -19.00 -1.90
C ARG A 208 4.94 -17.70 -1.58
N TYR A 209 4.60 -16.97 -2.63
CA TYR A 209 3.89 -15.71 -2.53
C TYR A 209 2.44 -15.93 -2.94
N ASN A 210 1.51 -15.43 -2.13
CA ASN A 210 0.09 -15.68 -2.29
C ASN A 210 -0.69 -14.37 -2.16
N LEU A 211 -1.40 -14.03 -3.22
CA LEU A 211 -2.37 -12.96 -3.31
C LEU A 211 -3.76 -13.58 -3.17
N VAL A 212 -4.52 -13.15 -2.17
CA VAL A 212 -5.91 -13.59 -1.96
C VAL A 212 -6.80 -12.36 -1.97
N SER A 213 -7.92 -12.41 -2.67
CA SER A 213 -8.91 -11.35 -2.65
C SER A 213 -10.32 -11.91 -2.49
N THR A 214 -11.12 -11.26 -1.65
CA THR A 214 -12.53 -11.60 -1.47
C THR A 214 -13.40 -10.44 -1.93
N TYR A 215 -14.43 -10.73 -2.71
CA TYR A 215 -15.33 -9.71 -3.28
C TYR A 215 -16.69 -10.32 -3.68
N PRO A 216 -17.76 -9.51 -3.82
CA PRO A 216 -19.05 -10.01 -4.32
C PRO A 216 -18.89 -10.54 -5.76
N PRO A 217 -19.51 -11.68 -6.13
CA PRO A 217 -19.32 -12.27 -7.46
C PRO A 217 -19.68 -11.32 -8.63
N ILE A 218 -20.65 -10.43 -8.44
CA ILE A 218 -21.03 -9.40 -9.42
C ILE A 218 -19.90 -8.41 -9.74
N GLN A 219 -18.90 -8.29 -8.86
CA GLN A 219 -17.75 -7.39 -8.98
C GLN A 219 -16.49 -8.09 -9.51
N ALA A 220 -16.61 -9.34 -9.97
CA ALA A 220 -15.53 -10.13 -10.56
C ALA A 220 -14.69 -9.34 -11.57
N LYS A 221 -15.32 -8.70 -12.54
CA LYS A 221 -14.61 -7.92 -13.57
C LYS A 221 -13.76 -6.79 -12.97
N PHE A 222 -14.30 -6.06 -11.99
CA PHE A 222 -13.60 -4.94 -11.37
C PHE A 222 -12.36 -5.41 -10.59
N MET A 223 -12.53 -6.45 -9.76
CA MET A 223 -11.45 -6.95 -8.91
C MET A 223 -10.41 -7.72 -9.71
N GLU A 224 -10.82 -8.68 -10.55
CA GLU A 224 -9.89 -9.53 -11.29
C GLU A 224 -9.03 -8.72 -12.26
N GLN A 225 -9.60 -7.69 -12.88
CA GLN A 225 -8.84 -6.78 -13.73
C GLN A 225 -7.73 -6.07 -12.95
N GLY A 226 -8.04 -5.47 -11.79
CA GLY A 226 -7.01 -4.79 -10.98
C GLY A 226 -5.96 -5.75 -10.40
N LEU A 227 -6.35 -6.99 -10.07
CA LEU A 227 -5.42 -8.01 -9.58
C LEU A 227 -4.48 -8.45 -10.70
N MET A 228 -5.01 -8.79 -11.88
CA MET A 228 -4.24 -9.37 -12.98
C MET A 228 -3.47 -8.35 -13.83
N GLU A 229 -3.98 -7.12 -13.96
CA GLU A 229 -3.32 -6.07 -14.76
C GLU A 229 -2.38 -5.20 -13.92
N THR A 230 -2.59 -5.11 -12.60
CA THR A 230 -1.75 -4.26 -11.72
C THR A 230 -1.04 -5.04 -10.63
N THR A 231 -1.78 -5.77 -9.78
CA THR A 231 -1.19 -6.34 -8.54
C THR A 231 -0.19 -7.45 -8.82
N VAL A 232 -0.58 -8.45 -9.61
CA VAL A 232 0.28 -9.57 -9.99
C VAL A 232 1.48 -9.09 -10.84
N PRO A 233 1.32 -8.22 -11.86
CA PRO A 233 2.46 -7.72 -12.62
C PRO A 233 3.43 -6.86 -11.80
N SER A 234 2.93 -6.00 -10.91
CA SER A 234 3.76 -5.09 -10.10
C SER A 234 4.60 -5.80 -9.04
N PHE A 235 4.23 -7.03 -8.64
CA PHE A 235 5.04 -7.79 -7.70
C PHE A 235 6.48 -7.97 -8.20
N SER A 236 7.45 -7.65 -7.34
CA SER A 236 8.86 -7.95 -7.58
C SER A 236 9.60 -8.22 -6.27
N LEU A 237 10.65 -9.05 -6.38
CA LEU A 237 11.62 -9.22 -5.31
C LEU A 237 12.56 -8.01 -5.31
N LEU A 238 12.79 -7.46 -4.13
CA LEU A 238 13.84 -6.47 -3.92
C LEU A 238 15.20 -7.20 -4.00
N ASP A 239 16.19 -6.58 -4.64
CA ASP A 239 17.52 -7.19 -4.77
C ASP A 239 18.25 -7.21 -3.42
N THR A 240 18.15 -8.35 -2.72
CA THR A 240 18.77 -8.60 -1.41
C THR A 240 20.11 -9.37 -1.50
N LYS A 241 20.59 -9.72 -2.71
CA LYS A 241 21.83 -10.52 -2.90
C LYS A 241 23.11 -9.70 -3.17
N LYS A 242 23.04 -8.36 -3.26
CA LYS A 242 24.19 -7.46 -3.01
C LYS A 242 24.47 -7.23 -1.52
N THR A 243 23.83 -8.02 -0.66
CA THR A 243 23.45 -7.58 0.69
C THR A 243 23.63 -8.73 1.70
N GLY A 244 24.66 -9.56 1.46
CA GLY A 244 25.24 -10.54 2.37
C GLY A 244 26.19 -9.97 3.45
N SER A 245 26.07 -8.70 3.80
CA SER A 245 26.64 -8.13 5.02
C SER A 245 25.61 -7.19 5.61
N THR A 246 25.07 -7.52 6.79
CA THR A 246 24.38 -6.62 7.73
C THR A 246 23.77 -5.37 7.08
N LEU A 247 22.47 -5.37 6.74
CA LEU A 247 21.56 -4.24 6.45
C LEU A 247 22.14 -2.80 6.45
N ASN A 248 23.22 -2.60 5.69
CA ASN A 248 23.96 -1.35 5.62
C ASN A 248 23.81 -0.76 4.22
N ASN A 249 23.47 -1.55 3.19
CA ASN A 249 23.59 -1.11 1.79
C ASN A 249 22.30 -0.62 1.11
N VAL A 250 21.10 -0.97 1.60
CA VAL A 250 19.87 -0.23 1.23
C VAL A 250 19.81 1.10 1.99
N LYS A 251 20.27 1.10 3.26
CA LYS A 251 20.67 2.33 3.96
C LYS A 251 21.69 3.12 3.11
N LYS A 252 22.81 2.54 2.68
CA LYS A 252 23.88 3.22 1.89
C LYS A 252 23.45 3.71 0.50
N LEU A 253 22.36 3.20 -0.05
CA LEU A 253 21.86 3.69 -1.34
C LEU A 253 21.18 5.05 -1.20
N LEU A 254 20.65 5.37 0.00
CA LEU A 254 19.89 6.60 0.26
C LEU A 254 20.46 7.45 1.39
N THR A 255 21.31 6.96 2.29
CA THR A 255 21.80 7.70 3.47
C THR A 255 22.96 8.63 3.14
N GLY A 256 22.75 9.94 3.27
CA GLY A 256 23.76 10.86 3.78
C GLY A 256 24.07 10.59 5.26
N SER A 257 24.99 11.36 5.85
CA SER A 257 25.42 11.22 7.24
C SER A 257 24.24 11.29 8.22
N SER A 258 23.89 10.17 8.85
CA SER A 258 22.82 9.99 9.88
C SER A 258 21.38 10.35 9.46
N ASP A 259 20.39 9.68 10.06
CA ASP A 259 18.98 10.07 9.94
C ASP A 259 18.80 11.49 10.54
N ILE A 260 18.02 12.33 9.87
CA ILE A 260 17.73 13.70 10.28
C ILE A 260 16.53 13.66 11.24
N ASN A 261 16.68 14.23 12.43
CA ASN A 261 15.54 14.45 13.33
C ASN A 261 14.69 15.59 12.78
N VAL A 262 13.42 15.31 12.45
CA VAL A 262 12.49 16.31 11.90
C VAL A 262 11.59 16.86 13.00
N ALA A 263 11.01 15.96 13.80
CA ALA A 263 10.19 16.27 14.97
C ALA A 263 10.26 15.09 15.97
N GLU A 264 9.64 15.24 17.14
CA GLU A 264 9.49 14.11 18.06
C GLU A 264 8.73 12.96 17.39
N GLY A 265 9.28 11.75 17.47
CA GLY A 265 8.69 10.58 16.82
C GLY A 265 9.03 10.45 15.33
N LEU A 266 9.59 11.47 14.67
CA LEU A 266 9.73 11.56 13.22
C LEU A 266 11.17 11.85 12.77
N LYS A 267 11.72 10.94 11.96
CA LYS A 267 13.02 11.09 11.31
C LYS A 267 12.90 11.06 9.79
N PHE A 268 13.91 11.57 9.10
CA PHE A 268 14.02 11.50 7.64
C PHE A 268 15.42 11.03 7.23
N ILE A 269 15.50 10.10 6.28
CA ILE A 269 16.77 9.60 5.74
C ILE A 269 17.46 10.74 4.99
N SER A 270 18.68 11.09 5.38
CA SER A 270 19.43 12.15 4.70
C SER A 270 19.57 11.84 3.21
N PRO A 271 19.14 12.71 2.28
CA PRO A 271 19.01 12.39 0.86
C PRO A 271 20.38 12.28 0.17
N LYS A 272 20.69 11.11 -0.40
CA LYS A 272 21.96 10.91 -1.12
C LYS A 272 22.09 11.80 -2.35
N GLY A 273 23.26 12.41 -2.52
CA GLY A 273 23.59 13.26 -3.68
C GLY A 273 22.96 14.66 -3.63
N PHE A 274 22.26 14.97 -2.53
CA PHE A 274 21.73 16.29 -2.23
C PHE A 274 22.65 17.01 -1.24
N THR A 275 22.83 18.32 -1.41
CA THR A 275 23.61 19.17 -0.52
C THR A 275 22.68 19.93 0.40
N ARG A 276 22.90 19.87 1.71
CA ARG A 276 22.12 20.66 2.68
C ARG A 276 22.48 22.13 2.52
N ILE A 277 21.46 22.99 2.42
CA ILE A 277 21.65 24.44 2.48
C ILE A 277 21.26 24.96 3.86
N ASN A 278 21.90 26.05 4.28
CA ASN A 278 21.62 26.67 5.57
C ASN A 278 20.39 27.59 5.45
N ASP A 279 19.20 27.02 5.62
CA ASP A 279 17.95 27.77 5.78
C ASP A 279 17.55 27.73 7.27
N PRO A 280 17.45 28.90 7.94
CA PRO A 280 17.12 28.94 9.36
C PRO A 280 15.68 28.53 9.67
N LYS A 281 14.80 28.40 8.67
CA LYS A 281 13.36 28.14 8.84
C LYS A 281 12.94 26.72 8.53
N LYS A 282 13.73 25.99 7.73
CA LYS A 282 13.40 24.64 7.29
C LYS A 282 14.62 23.82 6.96
N ILE A 283 14.46 22.50 6.91
CA ILE A 283 15.51 21.60 6.50
C ILE A 283 15.45 21.51 4.98
N THR A 284 16.35 22.22 4.29
CA THR A 284 16.39 22.24 2.83
C THR A 284 17.66 21.62 2.28
N PHE A 285 17.50 20.91 1.17
CA PHE A 285 18.55 20.33 0.36
C PHE A 285 18.41 20.73 -1.10
N THR A 286 19.51 20.70 -1.85
CA THR A 286 19.52 20.94 -3.30
C THR A 286 20.36 19.90 -4.04
N LYS A 287 19.93 19.58 -5.27
CA LYS A 287 20.68 18.78 -6.24
C LYS A 287 20.34 19.29 -7.63
N ASP A 288 21.34 19.78 -8.35
CA ASP A 288 21.12 20.43 -9.66
C ASP A 288 20.05 21.53 -9.57
N LYS A 289 18.94 21.38 -10.29
CA LYS A 289 17.78 22.29 -10.27
C LYS A 289 16.65 21.84 -9.34
N ILE A 290 16.86 20.77 -8.58
CA ILE A 290 15.88 20.19 -7.66
C ILE A 290 16.16 20.72 -6.26
N ARG A 291 15.13 21.29 -5.65
CA ARG A 291 15.09 21.64 -4.23
C ARG A 291 14.26 20.60 -3.49
N LEU A 292 14.75 20.10 -2.37
CA LEU A 292 14.03 19.23 -1.45
C LEU A 292 13.87 19.94 -0.10
N ASP A 293 12.64 20.23 0.28
CA ASP A 293 12.28 20.79 1.58
C ASP A 293 11.70 19.69 2.48
N ILE A 294 12.13 19.66 3.73
CA ILE A 294 11.60 18.76 4.77
C ILE A 294 11.08 19.62 5.91
N GLU A 295 9.80 19.45 6.21
CA GLU A 295 9.04 20.25 7.15
C GLU A 295 8.27 19.34 8.12
N SER A 296 7.91 19.89 9.28
CA SER A 296 6.93 19.28 10.16
C SER A 296 6.01 20.32 10.79
N PHE A 297 4.82 19.87 11.16
CA PHE A 297 3.85 20.63 11.94
C PHE A 297 3.05 19.67 12.82
N SER A 298 2.45 20.18 13.89
CA SER A 298 1.65 19.37 14.80
C SER A 298 0.16 19.56 14.51
N VAL A 299 -0.60 18.47 14.54
CA VAL A 299 -2.07 18.49 14.55
C VAL A 299 -2.58 18.15 15.96
N PRO A 300 -3.69 18.74 16.43
CA PRO A 300 -4.20 18.48 17.79
C PRO A 300 -4.46 16.98 18.02
N VAL A 301 -3.88 16.42 19.09
CA VAL A 301 -3.99 14.98 19.44
C VAL A 301 -5.44 14.55 19.73
N GLN A 302 -6.33 15.48 20.09
CA GLN A 302 -7.76 15.19 20.27
C GLN A 302 -8.48 14.82 18.95
N ALA A 303 -7.88 15.14 17.79
CA ALA A 303 -8.39 14.77 16.47
C ALA A 303 -7.96 13.35 16.03
N VAL A 304 -7.07 12.69 16.78
CA VAL A 304 -6.44 11.44 16.36
C VAL A 304 -6.24 10.58 17.62
N SER A 305 -7.06 9.55 17.82
CA SER A 305 -7.11 8.80 19.10
C SER A 305 -5.73 8.53 19.72
N SER A 306 -5.64 8.72 21.04
CA SER A 306 -4.47 8.99 21.89
C SER A 306 -3.31 7.97 21.92
N ALA A 307 -3.13 7.11 20.91
CA ALA A 307 -1.95 6.24 20.84
C ALA A 307 -1.46 5.95 19.41
N MET A 308 -2.35 5.76 18.43
CA MET A 308 -1.98 5.61 17.01
C MET A 308 -3.09 6.15 16.09
N PRO A 309 -2.75 6.93 15.04
CA PRO A 309 -3.70 7.33 14.03
C PRO A 309 -4.27 6.12 13.28
N THR A 310 -5.58 6.09 13.07
CA THR A 310 -6.24 5.09 12.21
C THR A 310 -5.87 5.33 10.74
N MET A 311 -5.95 4.29 9.91
CA MET A 311 -5.80 4.42 8.44
C MET A 311 -6.70 5.53 7.88
N MET A 312 -7.94 5.63 8.36
CA MET A 312 -8.88 6.70 7.99
C MET A 312 -8.33 8.10 8.33
N GLY A 313 -7.80 8.31 9.54
CA GLY A 313 -7.21 9.59 9.93
C GLY A 313 -5.96 9.95 9.10
N LYS A 314 -5.13 8.96 8.77
CA LYS A 314 -3.98 9.11 7.86
C LYS A 314 -4.46 9.53 6.47
N GLN A 315 -5.50 8.87 5.97
CA GLN A 315 -6.09 9.16 4.68
C GLN A 315 -6.71 10.54 4.57
N MET A 316 -7.45 10.97 5.58
CA MET A 316 -7.97 12.34 5.67
C MET A 316 -6.83 13.36 5.61
N LEU A 317 -5.69 13.10 6.26
CA LEU A 317 -4.52 13.98 6.16
C LEU A 317 -4.01 14.08 4.71
N GLY A 318 -3.88 12.95 4.01
CA GLY A 318 -3.50 12.93 2.59
C GLY A 318 -4.47 13.73 1.71
N ASP A 319 -5.77 13.51 1.88
CA ASP A 319 -6.81 14.18 1.08
C ASP A 319 -6.86 15.69 1.37
N GLN A 320 -6.73 16.09 2.64
CA GLN A 320 -6.64 17.50 3.03
C GLN A 320 -5.39 18.17 2.46
N TYR A 321 -4.27 17.44 2.40
CA TYR A 321 -3.05 17.94 1.78
C TYR A 321 -3.23 18.15 0.28
N VAL A 322 -3.84 17.20 -0.43
CA VAL A 322 -4.23 17.36 -1.84
C VAL A 322 -5.13 18.57 -2.03
N LYS A 323 -6.19 18.69 -1.22
CA LYS A 323 -7.11 19.84 -1.26
C LYS A 323 -6.37 21.17 -1.07
N SER A 324 -5.48 21.24 -0.07
CA SER A 324 -4.68 22.43 0.19
C SER A 324 -3.77 22.78 -0.98
N LEU A 325 -3.10 21.81 -1.61
CA LEU A 325 -2.27 22.06 -2.78
C LEU A 325 -3.09 22.65 -3.94
N VAL A 326 -4.30 22.16 -4.16
CA VAL A 326 -5.19 22.65 -5.22
C VAL A 326 -5.69 24.06 -4.89
N ASP A 327 -6.20 24.28 -3.69
CA ASP A 327 -6.82 25.54 -3.31
C ASP A 327 -5.80 26.67 -3.15
N VAL A 328 -4.68 26.39 -2.49
CA VAL A 328 -3.65 27.37 -2.12
C VAL A 328 -2.60 27.50 -3.22
N ASN A 329 -2.05 26.39 -3.70
CA ASN A 329 -0.95 26.40 -4.68
C ASN A 329 -1.39 26.25 -6.13
N LYS A 330 -2.72 26.21 -6.39
CA LYS A 330 -3.29 26.02 -7.73
C LYS A 330 -2.69 24.80 -8.42
N ALA A 331 -2.50 23.73 -7.66
CA ALA A 331 -1.87 22.52 -8.14
C ALA A 331 -2.77 21.74 -9.10
N THR A 332 -2.16 21.21 -10.16
CA THR A 332 -2.71 20.12 -10.96
C THR A 332 -2.04 18.82 -10.51
N ILE A 333 -2.81 17.94 -9.91
CA ILE A 333 -2.36 16.63 -9.43
C ILE A 333 -2.40 15.62 -10.57
N GLU A 334 -1.25 15.01 -10.85
CA GLU A 334 -1.07 13.98 -11.87
C GLU A 334 -0.98 12.59 -11.26
N ARG A 335 -0.49 12.50 -10.01
CA ARG A 335 -0.33 11.25 -9.28
C ARG A 335 -0.63 11.47 -7.80
N TYR A 336 -1.50 10.63 -7.25
CA TYR A 336 -1.79 10.56 -5.82
C TYR A 336 -1.88 9.10 -5.40
N GLU A 337 -1.02 8.70 -4.47
CA GLU A 337 -0.82 7.30 -4.10
C GLU A 337 -0.62 7.14 -2.59
N THR A 338 -1.01 5.99 -2.06
CA THR A 338 -0.64 5.57 -0.71
C THR A 338 0.62 4.73 -0.79
N HIS A 339 1.66 5.08 -0.02
CA HIS A 339 2.88 4.29 0.08
C HIS A 339 2.96 3.66 1.47
N ILE A 340 3.07 2.34 1.54
CA ILE A 340 3.23 1.58 2.77
C ILE A 340 4.64 1.00 2.77
N ILE A 341 5.54 1.65 3.50
CA ILE A 341 6.97 1.30 3.54
C ILE A 341 7.29 0.75 4.93
N ASP A 342 7.59 -0.55 5.00
CA ASP A 342 7.87 -1.26 6.27
C ASP A 342 6.81 -0.97 7.35
N GLY A 343 5.53 -0.95 6.96
CA GLY A 343 4.39 -0.66 7.83
C GLY A 343 4.12 0.83 8.10
N SER A 344 4.98 1.75 7.63
CA SER A 344 4.71 3.19 7.69
C SER A 344 3.84 3.61 6.51
N VAL A 345 2.67 4.17 6.80
CA VAL A 345 1.71 4.66 5.80
C VAL A 345 1.99 6.13 5.50
N MET A 346 2.23 6.42 4.23
CA MET A 346 2.53 7.75 3.70
C MET A 346 1.67 8.02 2.46
N PHE A 347 1.57 9.29 2.08
CA PHE A 347 0.85 9.69 0.87
C PHE A 347 1.76 10.46 -0.06
N TYR A 348 1.95 9.91 -1.25
CA TYR A 348 2.75 10.51 -2.30
C TYR A 348 1.85 11.28 -3.27
N VAL A 349 2.22 12.52 -3.58
CA VAL A 349 1.50 13.42 -4.49
C VAL A 349 2.49 14.05 -5.46
N ALA A 350 2.19 14.05 -6.74
CA ALA A 350 3.00 14.73 -7.75
C ALA A 350 2.16 15.40 -8.83
N GLY A 351 2.76 16.40 -9.47
CA GLY A 351 2.18 17.12 -10.59
C GLY A 351 2.84 18.48 -10.78
N THR A 352 2.02 19.49 -11.09
CA THR A 352 2.48 20.88 -11.25
C THR A 352 1.74 21.80 -10.30
N MET A 353 2.38 22.89 -9.88
CA MET A 353 1.77 23.90 -9.01
C MET A 353 2.41 25.26 -9.23
N LYS A 354 1.79 26.31 -8.67
CA LYS A 354 2.41 27.63 -8.57
C LYS A 354 3.52 27.61 -7.52
N ASN A 355 4.66 28.21 -7.87
CA ASN A 355 5.87 28.17 -7.04
C ASN A 355 5.55 28.64 -5.61
N PRO A 356 5.66 27.75 -4.60
CA PRO A 356 5.23 28.04 -3.23
C PRO A 356 6.14 29.04 -2.51
N GLU A 357 7.30 29.35 -3.08
CA GLU A 357 8.23 30.33 -2.52
C GLU A 357 7.83 31.77 -2.88
N VAL A 358 6.92 31.95 -3.84
CA VAL A 358 6.40 33.26 -4.23
C VAL A 358 5.12 33.54 -3.46
N ALA A 359 5.10 34.67 -2.74
CA ALA A 359 4.00 35.02 -1.84
C ALA A 359 2.67 35.28 -2.57
N ASP A 360 2.72 35.83 -3.78
CA ASP A 360 1.54 36.01 -4.63
C ASP A 360 1.44 34.86 -5.64
N THR A 361 0.55 33.92 -5.34
CA THR A 361 0.32 32.73 -6.16
C THR A 361 -0.16 33.07 -7.58
N ASN A 362 -0.80 34.23 -7.78
CA ASN A 362 -1.32 34.61 -9.10
C ASN A 362 -0.20 35.00 -10.07
N THR A 363 0.90 35.54 -9.55
CA THR A 363 2.07 35.96 -10.35
C THR A 363 3.20 34.94 -10.34
N ALA A 364 3.12 33.93 -9.49
CA ALA A 364 4.09 32.84 -9.41
C ALA A 364 4.19 32.05 -10.74
N GLU A 365 5.41 31.66 -11.09
CA GLU A 365 5.65 30.71 -12.17
C GLU A 365 5.13 29.31 -11.81
N THR A 366 4.86 28.49 -12.82
CA THR A 366 4.48 27.09 -12.62
C THR A 366 5.73 26.22 -12.52
N VAL A 367 5.77 25.36 -11.51
CA VAL A 367 6.84 24.40 -11.22
C VAL A 367 6.29 22.98 -11.21
N THR A 368 7.16 22.00 -11.40
CA THR A 368 6.82 20.59 -11.11
C THR A 368 7.18 20.26 -9.68
N PHE A 369 6.40 19.37 -9.06
CA PHE A 369 6.62 18.95 -7.69
C PHE A 369 6.34 17.45 -7.49
N GLY A 370 7.01 16.90 -6.48
CA GLY A 370 6.67 15.63 -5.84
C GLY A 370 6.71 15.82 -4.33
N ALA A 371 5.78 15.24 -3.60
CA ALA A 371 5.71 15.38 -2.16
C ALA A 371 5.24 14.10 -1.49
N THR A 372 5.78 13.80 -0.30
CA THR A 372 5.30 12.75 0.58
C THR A 372 4.90 13.35 1.92
N ILE A 373 3.74 12.96 2.44
CA ILE A 373 3.22 13.36 3.76
C ILE A 373 2.96 12.12 4.63
N ILE A 374 3.30 12.22 5.92
CA ILE A 374 3.13 11.15 6.91
C ILE A 374 2.62 11.70 8.24
N LEU A 375 1.73 10.96 8.91
CA LEU A 375 1.28 11.25 10.28
C LEU A 375 2.02 10.36 11.29
N GLY A 376 2.76 10.98 12.20
CA GLY A 376 3.40 10.29 13.32
C GLY A 376 2.46 10.10 14.52
N ASN A 377 2.87 9.19 15.42
CA ASN A 377 2.04 8.73 16.54
C ASN A 377 1.72 9.81 17.60
N ASN A 378 2.51 10.88 17.67
CA ASN A 378 2.31 11.98 18.61
C ASN A 378 1.56 13.17 17.98
N GLY A 379 0.91 12.99 16.84
CA GLY A 379 0.25 14.07 16.10
C GLY A 379 1.20 14.97 15.32
N ASN A 380 2.48 14.62 15.21
CA ASN A 380 3.43 15.33 14.35
C ASN A 380 3.31 14.83 12.92
N VAL A 381 3.07 15.75 11.98
CA VAL A 381 3.03 15.51 10.55
C VAL A 381 4.37 15.85 9.93
N GLY A 382 4.89 14.94 9.12
CA GLY A 382 6.07 15.17 8.28
C GLY A 382 5.68 15.44 6.84
N VAL A 383 6.33 16.42 6.19
CA VAL A 383 6.21 16.67 4.76
C VAL A 383 7.59 16.76 4.14
N ALA A 384 7.84 15.96 3.10
CA ALA A 384 9.00 16.09 2.24
C ALA A 384 8.50 16.54 0.86
N ARG A 385 9.10 17.58 0.28
CA ARG A 385 8.67 18.15 -1.00
C ARG A 385 9.85 18.46 -1.89
N MET A 386 9.86 17.86 -3.07
CA MET A 386 10.74 18.24 -4.16
C MET A 386 10.06 19.26 -5.07
N ILE A 387 10.79 20.30 -5.46
CA ILE A 387 10.35 21.36 -6.37
C ILE A 387 11.44 21.54 -7.43
N ALA A 388 11.03 21.62 -8.69
CA ALA A 388 11.94 21.83 -9.82
C ALA A 388 11.25 22.61 -10.96
N PRO A 389 12.00 23.10 -11.97
CA PRO A 389 11.42 23.65 -13.19
C PRO A 389 10.53 22.62 -13.91
N ILE A 390 9.49 23.09 -14.60
CA ILE A 390 8.42 22.25 -15.19
C ILE A 390 8.89 21.11 -16.11
N SER A 391 10.08 21.22 -16.71
CA SER A 391 10.67 20.19 -17.58
C SER A 391 11.37 19.05 -16.83
N THR A 392 11.40 19.10 -15.50
CA THR A 392 12.09 18.09 -14.68
C THR A 392 11.15 16.94 -14.34
N VAL A 393 11.57 15.70 -14.59
CA VAL A 393 10.79 14.52 -14.20
C VAL A 393 11.11 14.17 -12.75
N LEU A 394 10.17 14.42 -11.84
CA LEU A 394 10.31 14.10 -10.40
C LEU A 394 9.71 12.75 -10.00
N THR A 395 9.10 12.02 -10.95
CA THR A 395 8.36 10.77 -10.71
C THR A 395 9.22 9.52 -10.91
N THR A 396 10.54 9.65 -11.00
CA THR A 396 11.44 8.48 -11.12
C THR A 396 11.48 7.71 -9.80
N PRO A 397 11.67 6.38 -9.82
CA PRO A 397 11.73 5.57 -8.60
C PRO A 397 12.76 6.07 -7.59
N GLU A 398 13.90 6.57 -8.04
CA GLU A 398 14.97 7.06 -7.17
C GLU A 398 14.58 8.33 -6.41
N LEU A 399 13.83 9.24 -7.05
CA LEU A 399 13.38 10.47 -6.41
C LEU A 399 12.19 10.23 -5.47
N ILE A 400 11.31 9.30 -5.85
CA ILE A 400 10.22 8.82 -4.98
C ILE A 400 10.80 8.17 -3.72
N ASP A 401 11.79 7.28 -3.87
CA ASP A 401 12.48 6.64 -2.74
C ASP A 401 13.14 7.64 -1.79
N ILE A 402 13.58 8.80 -2.30
CA ILE A 402 14.08 9.90 -1.45
C ILE A 402 12.92 10.57 -0.70
N LEU A 403 11.81 10.87 -1.38
CA LEU A 403 10.62 11.49 -0.77
C LEU A 403 10.00 10.60 0.31
N ASP A 404 10.01 9.29 0.13
CA ASP A 404 9.55 8.28 1.10
C ASP A 404 10.53 8.04 2.25
N GLY A 405 11.56 8.88 2.39
CA GLY A 405 12.61 8.75 3.39
C GLY A 405 12.17 8.92 4.85
N PHE A 406 10.89 9.11 5.15
CA PHE A 406 10.42 9.24 6.53
C PHE A 406 10.51 7.93 7.32
N LYS A 407 10.79 8.05 8.61
CA LYS A 407 10.77 6.95 9.58
C LYS A 407 10.06 7.39 10.85
N LEU A 408 9.17 6.53 11.34
CA LEU A 408 8.59 6.67 12.67
C LEU A 408 9.48 5.96 13.69
N THR A 409 9.78 6.62 14.81
CA THR A 409 10.68 6.11 15.84
C THR A 409 9.99 5.38 16.99
N ASN A 410 8.65 5.49 17.05
CA ASN A 410 7.83 4.90 18.11
C ASN A 410 6.78 3.94 17.52
N SER A 411 7.18 2.97 16.68
CA SER A 411 6.26 1.88 16.35
C SER A 411 6.07 1.01 17.60
N LEU A 412 4.85 1.02 18.15
CA LEU A 412 4.47 0.08 19.20
C LEU A 412 4.47 -1.32 18.59
N ASN A 413 5.54 -2.06 18.84
CA ASN A 413 5.58 -3.51 18.63
C ASN A 413 4.62 -4.12 19.66
N ILE A 414 3.39 -4.40 19.25
CA ILE A 414 2.48 -5.19 20.08
C ILE A 414 2.96 -6.64 19.91
N ASN A 415 3.80 -7.09 20.86
CA ASN A 415 4.34 -8.44 21.01
C ASN A 415 3.75 -9.52 20.06
N ASN A 416 4.59 -10.08 19.19
CA ASN A 416 4.37 -11.29 18.38
C ASN A 416 2.98 -11.43 17.72
N SER A 417 2.33 -10.32 17.38
CA SER A 417 1.02 -10.33 16.75
C SER A 417 0.91 -9.16 15.79
N SER A 418 0.12 -9.39 14.74
CA SER A 418 -0.08 -8.52 13.60
C SER A 418 -0.17 -7.01 13.94
N GLN A 419 0.48 -6.16 13.16
CA GLN A 419 0.50 -4.71 13.37
C GLN A 419 -0.60 -4.01 12.56
N VAL A 420 -1.45 -3.21 13.21
CA VAL A 420 -2.44 -2.34 12.54
C VAL A 420 -1.72 -1.18 11.85
N LEU A 421 -2.11 -0.89 10.61
CA LEU A 421 -1.46 0.09 9.73
C LEU A 421 -1.97 1.51 9.87
#